data_AF-A0ABC8RUT7-F1
#
_entry.id   AF-A0ABC8RUT7-F1
#
_cell.length_a   1.000
_cell.length_b   1.000
_cell.length_c   1.000
_cell.angle_alpha   90.00
_cell.angle_beta   90.00
_cell.angle_gamma   90.00
#
_symmetry.space_group_name_H-M   'P 1'
#
loop_
_entity.id
_entity.type
_entity.pdbx_description
1 polymer ?
#
loop_
_entity_poly.entity_id
_entity_poly.type
_entity_poly.pdbx_seq_one_letter_code
_entity_poly.pdbx_strand_id
1 'polypeptide(L)'
;MAPFPLLMTPMECNYRACTIPYRFPSDNPKKPTLCCEMVPFPLLMTPIESNYRACTIPYRFPSDNPKKPTPTELSWIDLFLNSIPSFRKRAESDDTVSDAPIRADKFAQRCCDDRQRIVGGGECRCCCDGESVGSLFVFLSLCRRDWYAELLEDFKKDPKSHGGPPDCILLCQLREQVLREVGFKDIFRKVKDEENSKAISLFEDVVHLNDAIEDDAKRVENLVRGIFAGNIFYLGSAQNINHWRLMN
;
A
#
# COMPACT_ATOMS: atom_id res chain seq x y z
N MET A 1 50.99 -7.71 -12.74
CA MET A 1 50.38 -6.69 -13.63
C MET A 1 49.38 -7.37 -14.54
N ALA A 2 48.10 -7.24 -14.20
CA ALA A 2 46.94 -7.24 -15.09
C ALA A 2 45.78 -6.71 -14.22
N PRO A 3 45.20 -5.53 -14.50
CA PRO A 3 44.15 -4.97 -13.67
C PRO A 3 42.80 -5.59 -14.03
N PHE A 4 42.09 -6.09 -13.03
CA PHE A 4 40.67 -6.45 -13.11
C PHE A 4 39.85 -5.15 -13.28
N PRO A 5 38.98 -5.01 -14.30
CA PRO A 5 38.12 -3.83 -14.40
C PRO A 5 37.00 -3.94 -13.37
N LEU A 6 37.06 -3.09 -12.34
CA LEU A 6 35.93 -2.75 -11.49
C LEU A 6 34.90 -1.99 -12.34
N LEU A 7 33.88 -2.69 -12.84
CA LEU A 7 32.69 -2.08 -13.41
C LEU A 7 31.56 -2.15 -12.38
N MET A 8 31.74 -1.41 -11.27
CA MET A 8 30.66 -1.11 -10.34
C MET A 8 29.87 0.08 -10.88
N THR A 9 29.02 -0.17 -11.88
CA THR A 9 27.90 0.73 -12.15
C THR A 9 26.92 0.63 -10.98
N PRO A 10 26.34 1.73 -10.47
CA PRO A 10 25.30 1.64 -9.45
C PRO A 10 24.15 0.84 -10.04
N MET A 11 23.87 -0.33 -9.48
CA MET A 11 22.58 -0.98 -9.67
C MET A 11 21.56 -0.02 -9.06
N GLU A 12 20.94 0.81 -9.88
CA GLU A 12 19.70 1.47 -9.52
C GLU A 12 18.75 0.35 -9.10
N CYS A 13 18.53 0.26 -7.79
CA CYS A 13 17.65 -0.71 -7.17
C CYS A 13 16.24 -0.39 -7.65
N ASN A 14 15.87 -0.93 -8.81
CA ASN A 14 14.58 -0.82 -9.45
C ASN A 14 13.57 -1.69 -8.68
N TYR A 15 13.38 -1.42 -7.39
CA TYR A 15 12.20 -1.84 -6.66
C TYR A 15 11.03 -0.96 -7.14
N ARG A 16 10.63 -1.13 -8.40
CA ARG A 16 9.27 -0.82 -8.81
C ARG A 16 8.39 -1.82 -8.09
N ALA A 17 7.78 -1.39 -6.99
CA ALA A 17 6.61 -2.06 -6.46
C ALA A 17 5.60 -2.16 -7.61
N CYS A 18 5.50 -3.34 -8.23
CA CYS A 18 4.48 -3.66 -9.20
C CYS A 18 3.14 -3.74 -8.47
N THR A 19 2.57 -2.57 -8.17
CA THR A 19 1.16 -2.44 -7.84
C THR A 19 0.37 -2.81 -9.09
N ILE A 20 -0.44 -3.86 -8.97
CA ILE A 20 -1.44 -4.26 -9.97
C ILE A 20 -2.30 -3.03 -10.28
N PRO A 21 -2.34 -2.52 -11.52
CA PRO A 21 -3.33 -1.51 -11.87
C PRO A 21 -4.69 -2.20 -11.97
N TYR A 22 -5.56 -1.99 -10.98
CA TYR A 22 -6.97 -2.29 -11.15
C TYR A 22 -7.53 -1.31 -12.18
N ARG A 23 -7.87 -1.81 -13.37
CA ARG A 23 -8.40 -0.98 -14.46
C ARG A 23 -9.91 -0.83 -14.24
N PHE A 24 -10.37 0.36 -13.86
CA PHE A 24 -11.80 0.66 -13.91
C PHE A 24 -12.26 0.75 -15.38
N PRO A 25 -13.54 0.47 -15.68
CA PRO A 25 -14.07 0.50 -17.06
C PRO A 25 -13.95 1.87 -17.78
N SER A 26 -13.49 2.92 -17.11
CA SER A 26 -13.37 4.29 -17.65
C SER A 26 -11.98 4.66 -18.18
N ASP A 27 -10.97 3.77 -18.10
CA ASP A 27 -9.62 4.10 -18.57
C ASP A 27 -9.55 4.23 -20.11
N ASN A 28 -9.15 5.42 -20.56
CA ASN A 28 -9.05 5.83 -21.97
C ASN A 28 -8.01 4.97 -22.75
N PRO A 29 -8.38 4.28 -23.84
CA PRO A 29 -7.57 3.24 -24.48
C PRO A 29 -6.30 3.70 -25.22
N LYS A 30 -5.87 4.96 -25.10
CA LYS A 30 -4.86 5.57 -26.00
C LYS A 30 -3.48 5.87 -25.40
N LYS A 31 -3.16 5.44 -24.17
CA LYS A 31 -1.79 5.54 -23.64
C LYS A 31 -1.10 4.16 -23.65
N PRO A 32 -0.03 3.97 -24.45
CA PRO A 32 0.75 2.75 -24.42
C PRO A 32 1.67 2.79 -23.20
N THR A 33 1.21 2.24 -22.08
CA THR A 33 2.10 1.84 -20.99
C THR A 33 2.77 0.54 -21.41
N LEU A 34 4.09 0.46 -21.31
CA LEU A 34 4.83 -0.79 -21.51
C LEU A 34 4.44 -1.76 -20.37
N CYS A 35 3.32 -2.46 -20.52
CA CYS A 35 2.86 -3.47 -19.58
C CYS A 35 3.68 -4.73 -19.83
N CYS A 36 4.64 -5.03 -18.95
CA CYS A 36 5.09 -6.41 -18.80
C CYS A 36 3.86 -7.24 -18.45
N GLU A 37 3.51 -8.19 -19.31
CA GLU A 37 2.45 -9.15 -19.04
C GLU A 37 2.88 -10.05 -17.88
N MET A 38 2.01 -10.21 -16.89
CA MET A 38 2.28 -11.06 -15.73
C MET A 38 2.08 -12.52 -16.12
N VAL A 39 3.07 -13.36 -15.79
CA VAL A 39 2.97 -14.82 -15.95
C VAL A 39 2.94 -15.52 -14.59
N PRO A 40 2.36 -16.73 -14.47
CA PRO A 40 2.33 -17.42 -13.20
C PRO A 40 3.73 -17.83 -12.70
N PHE A 41 3.89 -17.92 -11.38
CA PHE A 41 5.16 -18.33 -10.78
C PHE A 41 5.45 -19.82 -11.09
N PRO A 42 6.64 -20.18 -11.65
CA PRO A 42 6.88 -21.52 -12.19
C PRO A 42 6.82 -22.68 -11.17
N LEU A 43 6.98 -22.39 -9.88
CA LEU A 43 6.92 -23.41 -8.83
C LEU A 43 5.49 -23.63 -8.29
N LEU A 44 4.49 -22.92 -8.81
CA LEU A 44 3.09 -23.19 -8.45
C LEU A 44 2.62 -24.48 -9.11
N MET A 45 1.93 -25.31 -8.32
CA MET A 45 1.33 -26.54 -8.81
C MET A 45 0.21 -26.23 -9.82
N THR A 46 0.26 -26.89 -10.98
CA THR A 46 -0.75 -26.76 -12.04
C THR A 46 -1.85 -27.83 -11.90
N PRO A 47 -3.11 -27.54 -12.32
CA PRO A 47 -3.60 -26.24 -12.78
C PRO A 47 -3.76 -25.24 -11.62
N ILE A 48 -3.37 -23.98 -11.84
CA ILE A 48 -3.24 -22.98 -10.78
C ILE A 48 -4.62 -22.59 -10.25
N GLU A 49 -5.61 -22.52 -11.14
CA GLU A 49 -6.98 -22.09 -10.89
C GLU A 49 -7.68 -22.93 -9.81
N SER A 50 -7.28 -24.20 -9.65
CA SER A 50 -7.84 -25.11 -8.64
C SER A 50 -6.93 -25.34 -7.43
N ASN A 51 -5.65 -24.98 -7.51
CA ASN A 51 -4.64 -25.36 -6.51
C ASN A 51 -4.02 -24.16 -5.76
N TYR A 52 -4.16 -22.95 -6.28
CA TYR A 52 -3.57 -21.76 -5.68
C TYR A 52 -4.60 -20.69 -5.39
N ARG A 53 -4.58 -20.22 -4.14
CA ARG A 53 -5.32 -19.04 -3.69
C ARG A 53 -4.36 -18.17 -2.88
N ALA A 54 -4.10 -16.96 -3.36
CA ALA A 54 -3.12 -16.07 -2.74
C ALA A 54 -3.55 -15.59 -1.33
N CYS A 55 -4.83 -15.22 -1.16
CA CYS A 55 -5.36 -14.80 0.12
C CYS A 55 -5.49 -15.99 1.08
N THR A 56 -4.62 -16.06 2.09
CA THR A 56 -4.59 -17.15 3.09
C THR A 56 -5.90 -17.25 3.88
N ILE A 57 -6.44 -16.11 4.32
CA ILE A 57 -7.63 -16.07 5.18
C ILE A 57 -8.86 -15.91 4.29
N PRO A 58 -9.82 -16.85 4.31
CA PRO A 58 -11.09 -16.68 3.62
C PRO A 58 -11.96 -15.70 4.39
N TYR A 59 -12.40 -14.62 3.73
CA TYR A 59 -13.35 -13.69 4.34
C TYR A 59 -14.79 -14.17 4.17
N ARG A 60 -15.02 -15.02 3.17
CA ARG A 60 -16.34 -15.50 2.75
C ARG A 60 -16.25 -16.91 2.20
N PHE A 61 -17.29 -17.69 2.45
CA PHE A 61 -17.56 -18.99 1.85
C PHE A 61 -18.75 -18.93 0.88
N PRO A 62 -18.85 -19.87 -0.09
CA PRO A 62 -19.97 -19.90 -1.04
C PRO A 62 -21.36 -20.01 -0.40
N SER A 63 -21.45 -20.54 0.82
CA SER A 63 -22.70 -20.67 1.59
C SER A 63 -23.17 -19.37 2.25
N ASP A 64 -22.31 -18.34 2.34
CA ASP A 64 -22.64 -17.10 3.02
C ASP A 64 -23.64 -16.26 2.20
N ASN A 65 -24.47 -15.47 2.88
CA ASN A 65 -25.41 -14.59 2.21
C ASN A 65 -24.67 -13.52 1.39
N PRO A 66 -24.81 -13.49 0.04
CA PRO A 66 -24.03 -12.60 -0.82
C PRO A 66 -24.44 -11.13 -0.75
N LYS A 67 -25.54 -10.80 -0.03
CA LYS A 67 -26.05 -9.43 0.14
C LYS A 67 -25.70 -8.82 1.49
N LYS A 68 -25.00 -9.55 2.36
CA LYS A 68 -24.63 -9.09 3.71
C LYS A 68 -23.14 -9.34 3.94
N PRO A 69 -22.41 -8.39 4.54
CA PRO A 69 -21.02 -8.63 4.88
C PRO A 69 -20.90 -9.72 5.94
N THR A 70 -19.83 -10.52 5.86
CA THR A 70 -19.50 -11.50 6.89
C THR A 70 -18.79 -10.82 8.07
N PRO A 71 -18.74 -11.47 9.26
CA PRO A 71 -17.96 -10.95 10.37
C PRO A 71 -16.47 -10.77 10.04
N THR A 72 -15.90 -11.65 9.21
CA THR A 72 -14.50 -11.56 8.79
C THR A 72 -14.29 -10.39 7.82
N GLU A 73 -15.18 -10.18 6.85
CA GLU A 73 -15.13 -9.00 5.97
C GLU A 73 -15.18 -7.71 6.82
N LEU A 74 -16.11 -7.60 7.77
CA LEU A 74 -16.23 -6.45 8.66
C LEU A 74 -14.95 -6.21 9.47
N SER A 75 -14.40 -7.26 10.10
CA SER A 75 -13.18 -7.15 10.90
C SER A 75 -11.97 -6.68 10.08
N TRP A 76 -11.84 -7.14 8.84
CA TRP A 76 -10.75 -6.70 7.96
C TRP A 76 -11.00 -5.29 7.43
N ILE A 77 -12.23 -4.94 7.05
CA ILE A 77 -12.57 -3.56 6.68
C ILE A 77 -12.22 -2.59 7.83
N ASP A 78 -12.57 -2.94 9.06
CA ASP A 78 -12.24 -2.15 10.25
C ASP A 78 -10.73 -2.04 10.47
N LEU A 79 -9.97 -3.11 10.23
CA LEU A 79 -8.50 -3.06 10.27
C LEU A 79 -7.94 -2.04 9.26
N PHE A 80 -8.45 -2.03 8.03
CA PHE A 80 -8.02 -1.06 7.02
C PHE A 80 -8.48 0.37 7.34
N LEU A 81 -9.69 0.56 7.91
CA LEU A 81 -10.16 1.86 8.41
C LEU A 81 -9.25 2.40 9.52
N ASN A 82 -8.83 1.53 10.44
CA ASN A 82 -7.93 1.89 11.54
C ASN A 82 -6.51 2.24 11.06
N SER A 83 -6.12 1.82 9.85
CA SER A 83 -4.83 2.19 9.25
C SER A 83 -4.80 3.60 8.68
N ILE A 84 -5.96 4.19 8.36
CA ILE A 84 -6.07 5.48 7.66
C ILE A 84 -5.28 6.61 8.35
N PRO A 85 -5.35 6.81 9.68
CA PRO A 85 -4.61 7.88 10.33
C PRO A 85 -3.09 7.79 10.13
N SER A 86 -2.54 6.57 10.16
CA SER A 86 -1.09 6.33 9.96
C SER A 86 -0.66 6.64 8.53
N PHE A 87 -1.47 6.23 7.54
CA PHE A 87 -1.22 6.53 6.13
C PHE A 87 -1.38 8.03 5.83
N ARG A 88 -2.43 8.67 6.37
CA ARG A 88 -2.65 10.11 6.26
C ARG A 88 -1.44 10.88 6.81
N LYS A 89 -1.04 10.62 8.06
CA LYS A 89 0.13 11.26 8.69
C LYS A 89 1.40 11.11 7.87
N ARG A 90 1.61 9.94 7.26
CA ARG A 90 2.78 9.69 6.43
C ARG A 90 2.69 10.47 5.11
N ALA A 91 1.53 10.49 4.46
CA ALA A 91 1.26 11.26 3.25
C ALA A 91 1.39 12.78 3.48
N GLU A 92 0.91 13.30 4.61
CA GLU A 92 1.04 14.71 5.00
C GLU A 92 2.51 15.17 5.08
N SER A 93 3.43 14.25 5.41
CA SER A 93 4.86 14.50 5.55
C SER A 93 5.68 14.31 4.28
N ASP A 94 5.03 13.93 3.16
CA ASP A 94 5.69 13.71 1.87
C ASP A 94 6.02 15.06 1.21
N ASP A 95 7.27 15.48 1.34
CA ASP A 95 7.81 16.74 0.81
C ASP A 95 7.98 16.73 -0.72
N THR A 96 7.76 15.59 -1.38
CA THR A 96 7.82 15.48 -2.85
C THR A 96 6.53 15.87 -3.56
N VAL A 97 5.44 16.07 -2.80
CA VAL A 97 4.11 16.38 -3.31
C VAL A 97 3.68 17.78 -2.86
N SER A 98 3.31 18.66 -3.79
CA SER A 98 2.75 19.97 -3.45
C SER A 98 1.40 19.81 -2.76
N ASP A 99 1.13 20.65 -1.76
CA ASP A 99 -0.13 20.61 -1.00
C ASP A 99 -0.40 19.25 -0.34
N ALA A 100 0.67 18.54 0.06
CA ALA A 100 0.61 17.21 0.66
C ALA A 100 -0.41 17.10 1.83
N PRO A 101 -0.50 18.06 2.78
CA PRO A 101 -1.53 18.01 3.81
C PRO A 101 -2.96 17.97 3.26
N ILE A 102 -3.26 18.80 2.25
CA ILE A 102 -4.59 18.86 1.62
C ILE A 102 -4.88 17.55 0.87
N ARG A 103 -3.89 16.99 0.17
CA ARG A 103 -4.04 15.72 -0.56
C ARG A 103 -4.15 14.51 0.38
N ALA A 104 -3.46 14.54 1.51
CA ALA A 104 -3.57 13.51 2.54
C ALA A 104 -4.94 13.55 3.21
N ASP A 105 -5.48 14.75 3.45
CA ASP A 105 -6.88 14.91 3.85
C ASP A 105 -7.80 14.34 2.78
N LYS A 106 -7.54 14.63 1.48
CA LYS A 106 -8.26 14.00 0.36
C LYS A 106 -8.24 12.47 0.36
N PHE A 107 -7.15 11.85 0.80
CA PHE A 107 -7.11 10.41 0.98
C PHE A 107 -7.98 9.94 2.17
N ALA A 108 -7.99 10.70 3.26
CA ALA A 108 -8.54 10.28 4.55
C ALA A 108 -9.97 10.72 4.87
N GLN A 109 -10.56 11.71 4.18
CA GLN A 109 -11.90 12.17 4.58
C GLN A 109 -12.95 11.06 4.43
N ARG A 110 -13.93 11.17 5.31
CA ARG A 110 -15.19 10.44 5.33
C ARG A 110 -16.27 11.43 4.94
N CYS A 111 -16.41 11.73 3.65
CA CYS A 111 -17.33 12.72 3.10
C CYS A 111 -17.10 14.14 3.64
N CYS A 112 -17.11 15.14 2.76
CA CYS A 112 -17.55 16.45 3.21
C CYS A 112 -19.02 16.29 3.64
N ASP A 113 -19.33 16.42 4.92
CA ASP A 113 -20.71 16.46 5.44
C ASP A 113 -21.44 17.77 5.04
N ASP A 114 -21.14 18.30 3.85
CA ASP A 114 -21.71 19.53 3.30
C ASP A 114 -23.04 19.28 2.58
N ARG A 115 -23.76 18.20 2.92
CA ARG A 115 -25.19 18.08 2.55
C ARG A 115 -26.05 19.14 3.25
N GLN A 116 -25.58 19.72 4.36
CA GLN A 116 -26.29 20.79 5.06
C GLN A 116 -26.00 22.20 4.51
N ARG A 117 -25.08 22.38 3.56
CA ARG A 117 -24.80 23.68 2.93
C ARG A 117 -25.38 23.85 1.53
N ILE A 118 -26.40 23.04 1.17
CA ILE A 118 -27.30 23.33 0.04
C ILE A 118 -28.57 24.02 0.55
N VAL A 119 -28.40 25.04 1.39
CA VAL A 119 -29.43 26.06 1.63
C VAL A 119 -28.79 27.39 1.28
N GLY A 120 -28.94 27.78 0.01
CA GLY A 120 -28.47 29.07 -0.50
C GLY A 120 -27.27 28.98 -1.43
N GLY A 121 -27.46 28.39 -2.62
CA GLY A 121 -26.71 28.68 -3.86
C GLY A 121 -25.24 29.09 -3.75
N GLY A 122 -24.40 28.31 -3.07
CA GLY A 122 -22.98 28.59 -2.89
C GLY A 122 -22.11 27.38 -3.20
N GLU A 123 -21.11 27.60 -4.06
CA GLU A 123 -20.15 26.61 -4.56
C GLU A 123 -19.46 25.81 -3.45
N CYS A 124 -19.38 24.48 -3.62
CA CYS A 124 -18.51 23.62 -2.82
C CYS A 124 -17.06 23.89 -3.22
N ARG A 125 -16.33 24.63 -2.38
CA ARG A 125 -14.97 25.11 -2.66
C ARG A 125 -13.88 24.05 -2.43
N CYS A 126 -14.24 22.84 -2.00
CA CYS A 126 -13.28 21.87 -1.46
C CYS A 126 -12.69 20.90 -2.51
N CYS A 127 -13.37 20.70 -3.65
CA CYS A 127 -13.00 19.62 -4.58
C CYS A 127 -12.42 20.07 -5.93
N CYS A 128 -12.60 21.33 -6.32
CA CYS A 128 -12.21 21.78 -7.66
C CYS A 128 -11.29 23.00 -7.56
N ASP A 129 -10.02 22.81 -7.87
CA ASP A 129 -9.13 23.92 -8.23
C ASP A 129 -9.61 24.49 -9.58
N GLY A 130 -10.50 25.48 -9.51
CA GLY A 130 -10.70 26.47 -10.58
C GLY A 130 -11.29 26.03 -11.93
N GLU A 131 -11.87 24.84 -12.10
CA GLU A 131 -12.58 24.49 -13.35
C GLU A 131 -14.07 24.81 -13.27
N SER A 132 -14.54 25.71 -14.15
CA SER A 132 -15.95 26.09 -14.30
C SER A 132 -16.74 24.97 -14.97
N VAL A 133 -17.18 23.97 -14.20
CA VAL A 133 -18.04 22.90 -14.72
C VAL A 133 -19.52 23.32 -14.68
N GLY A 134 -20.02 23.79 -15.82
CA GLY A 134 -21.38 24.31 -16.03
C GLY A 134 -22.53 23.30 -15.95
N SER A 135 -22.42 22.21 -15.19
CA SER A 135 -23.53 21.27 -14.97
C SER A 135 -23.42 20.57 -13.63
N LEU A 136 -24.49 20.64 -12.83
CA LEU A 136 -24.64 19.95 -11.54
C LEU A 136 -24.40 18.43 -11.67
N PHE A 137 -24.70 17.85 -12.83
CA PHE A 137 -24.51 16.42 -13.11
C PHE A 137 -23.02 16.06 -13.31
N VAL A 138 -22.24 16.97 -13.91
CA VAL A 138 -20.78 16.82 -14.06
C VAL A 138 -20.08 17.11 -12.74
N PHE A 139 -20.56 18.08 -11.96
CA PHE A 139 -20.08 18.37 -10.60
C PHE A 139 -20.29 17.18 -9.66
N LEU A 140 -21.47 16.55 -9.69
CA LEU A 140 -21.77 15.34 -8.91
C LEU A 140 -20.97 14.11 -9.39
N SER A 141 -20.62 14.04 -10.68
CA SER A 141 -19.80 12.96 -11.24
C SER A 141 -18.29 13.14 -10.99
N LEU A 142 -17.80 14.38 -10.85
CA LEU A 142 -16.40 14.71 -10.56
C LEU A 142 -16.11 14.78 -9.06
N CYS A 143 -17.07 15.20 -8.23
CA CYS A 143 -17.02 15.08 -6.76
C CYS A 143 -17.23 13.64 -6.27
N ARG A 144 -17.62 12.70 -7.14
CA ARG A 144 -17.72 11.26 -6.88
C ARG A 144 -16.38 10.53 -7.09
N ARG A 145 -15.30 11.06 -6.55
CA ARG A 145 -14.09 10.24 -6.35
C ARG A 145 -14.19 9.71 -4.95
N ASP A 146 -14.54 8.44 -4.82
CA ASP A 146 -14.79 7.81 -3.53
C ASP A 146 -13.50 7.90 -2.69
N TRP A 147 -13.62 8.56 -1.55
CA TRP A 147 -12.54 8.76 -0.61
C TRP A 147 -12.30 7.43 0.09
N TYR A 148 -11.06 7.08 0.42
CA TYR A 148 -10.72 5.71 0.82
C TYR A 148 -11.56 5.20 2.00
N ALA A 149 -11.91 6.07 2.94
CA ALA A 149 -12.76 5.71 4.06
C ALA A 149 -14.23 5.44 3.67
N GLU A 150 -14.79 6.20 2.72
CA GLU A 150 -16.15 5.97 2.21
C GLU A 150 -16.25 4.66 1.44
N LEU A 151 -15.24 4.38 0.61
CA LEU A 151 -15.12 3.13 -0.13
C LEU A 151 -15.21 1.92 0.81
N LEU A 152 -14.51 1.99 1.95
CA LEU A 152 -14.52 0.94 2.97
C LEU A 152 -15.89 0.83 3.67
N GLU A 153 -16.57 1.94 3.95
CA GLU A 153 -17.92 1.95 4.51
C GLU A 153 -18.97 1.41 3.53
N ASP A 154 -18.77 1.57 2.23
CA ASP A 154 -19.65 1.00 1.21
C ASP A 154 -19.56 -0.53 1.16
N PHE A 155 -18.38 -1.11 1.38
CA PHE A 155 -18.25 -2.57 1.54
C PHE A 155 -19.03 -3.12 2.74
N LYS A 156 -19.19 -2.33 3.82
CA LYS A 156 -20.03 -2.72 4.97
C LYS A 156 -21.52 -2.72 4.62
N LYS A 157 -21.95 -1.94 3.63
CA LYS A 157 -23.35 -1.87 3.19
C LYS A 157 -23.64 -2.91 2.11
N ASP A 158 -22.75 -3.03 1.13
CA ASP A 158 -22.84 -3.97 0.02
C ASP A 158 -21.45 -4.56 -0.29
N PRO A 159 -21.21 -5.84 0.05
CA PRO A 159 -19.95 -6.50 -0.26
C PRO A 159 -19.62 -6.52 -1.75
N LYS A 160 -20.61 -6.40 -2.65
CA LYS A 160 -20.38 -6.41 -4.11
C LYS A 160 -20.01 -5.04 -4.70
N SER A 161 -20.06 -3.98 -3.88
CA SER A 161 -19.57 -2.66 -4.30
C SER A 161 -18.09 -2.72 -4.68
N HIS A 162 -17.61 -1.76 -5.46
CA HIS A 162 -16.17 -1.54 -5.71
C HIS A 162 -15.37 -2.78 -6.17
N GLY A 163 -16.03 -3.74 -6.85
CA GLY A 163 -15.41 -4.98 -7.34
C GLY A 163 -15.35 -6.14 -6.34
N GLY A 164 -16.07 -6.06 -5.22
CA GLY A 164 -16.05 -7.08 -4.17
C GLY A 164 -16.88 -8.35 -4.49
N PRO A 165 -16.94 -9.33 -3.55
CA PRO A 165 -16.58 -9.24 -2.12
C PRO A 165 -15.10 -8.95 -1.84
N PRO A 166 -14.79 -8.17 -0.79
CA PRO A 166 -13.41 -7.78 -0.52
C PRO A 166 -12.56 -8.96 -0.07
N ASP A 167 -11.28 -8.90 -0.44
CA ASP A 167 -10.21 -9.68 0.15
C ASP A 167 -9.00 -8.78 0.47
N CYS A 168 -7.95 -9.34 1.07
CA CYS A 168 -6.77 -8.55 1.47
C CYS A 168 -6.11 -7.86 0.27
N ILE A 169 -6.10 -8.52 -0.91
CA ILE A 169 -5.47 -7.99 -2.12
C ILE A 169 -6.29 -6.80 -2.63
N LEU A 170 -7.61 -6.93 -2.75
CA LEU A 170 -8.48 -5.85 -3.20
C LEU A 170 -8.40 -4.63 -2.27
N LEU A 171 -8.46 -4.85 -0.95
CA LEU A 171 -8.36 -3.77 0.03
C LEU A 171 -7.00 -3.05 -0.04
N CYS A 172 -5.90 -3.79 -0.23
CA CYS A 172 -4.59 -3.20 -0.46
C CYS A 172 -4.52 -2.41 -1.78
N GLN A 173 -5.05 -2.96 -2.87
CA GLN A 173 -5.05 -2.32 -4.18
C GLN A 173 -5.81 -0.99 -4.16
N LEU A 174 -7.01 -0.98 -3.56
CA LEU A 174 -7.83 0.23 -3.47
C LEU A 174 -7.16 1.32 -2.64
N ARG A 175 -6.47 0.98 -1.54
CA ARG A 175 -5.67 1.95 -0.76
C ARG A 175 -4.60 2.61 -1.62
N GLU A 176 -3.81 1.79 -2.33
CA GLU A 176 -2.73 2.29 -3.19
C GLU A 176 -3.26 3.10 -4.37
N GLN A 177 -4.40 2.69 -4.93
CA GLN A 177 -5.06 3.42 -6.00
C GLN A 177 -5.48 4.81 -5.54
N VAL A 178 -6.20 4.92 -4.42
CA VAL A 178 -6.65 6.23 -3.92
C VAL A 178 -5.45 7.14 -3.61
N LEU A 179 -4.38 6.61 -2.99
CA LEU A 179 -3.15 7.37 -2.76
C LEU A 179 -2.55 7.92 -4.07
N ARG A 180 -2.50 7.10 -5.13
CA ARG A 180 -1.99 7.50 -6.44
C ARG A 180 -2.88 8.54 -7.12
N GLU A 181 -4.19 8.40 -7.01
CA GLU A 181 -5.17 9.33 -7.59
C GLU A 181 -5.11 10.72 -6.94
N VAL A 182 -4.84 10.80 -5.63
CA VAL A 182 -4.60 12.09 -4.96
C VAL A 182 -3.18 12.63 -5.16
N GLY A 183 -2.31 11.87 -5.83
CA GLY A 183 -1.00 12.31 -6.31
C GLY A 183 0.22 11.75 -5.58
N PHE A 184 0.04 10.87 -4.58
CA PHE A 184 1.15 10.23 -3.89
C PHE A 184 1.67 9.01 -4.65
N LYS A 185 2.99 8.87 -4.79
CA LYS A 185 3.62 7.72 -5.45
C LYS A 185 4.19 6.70 -4.48
N ASP A 186 4.89 7.19 -3.45
CA ASP A 186 5.45 6.37 -2.36
C ASP A 186 5.62 7.23 -1.10
N ILE A 187 4.55 7.30 -0.30
CA ILE A 187 4.54 8.08 0.95
C ILE A 187 5.59 7.58 1.96
N PHE A 188 6.11 6.37 1.80
CA PHE A 188 7.11 5.77 2.71
C PHE A 188 8.55 5.93 2.20
N ARG A 189 8.78 6.56 1.05
CA ARG A 189 10.13 6.64 0.46
C ARG A 189 11.17 7.20 1.43
N LYS A 190 10.88 8.35 2.04
CA LYS A 190 11.81 9.02 2.96
C LYS A 190 12.23 8.15 4.14
N VAL A 191 11.28 7.45 4.77
CA VAL A 191 11.62 6.54 5.87
C VAL A 191 12.41 5.33 5.40
N LYS A 192 12.07 4.77 4.23
CA LYS A 192 12.82 3.65 3.66
C LYS A 192 14.26 4.06 3.39
N ASP A 193 14.48 5.28 2.88
CA ASP A 193 15.83 5.79 2.62
C ASP A 193 16.64 5.97 3.91
N GLU A 194 16.02 6.50 4.97
CA GLU A 194 16.65 6.63 6.30
C GLU A 194 16.96 5.27 6.95
N GLU A 195 16.00 4.33 6.90
CA GLU A 195 16.16 2.98 7.45
C GLU A 195 17.20 2.17 6.68
N ASN A 196 17.19 2.24 5.35
CA ASN A 196 18.19 1.59 4.49
C ASN A 196 19.59 2.15 4.75
N SER A 197 19.73 3.48 4.88
CA SER A 197 21.02 4.10 5.19
C SER A 197 21.58 3.61 6.53
N LYS A 198 20.72 3.51 7.56
CA LYS A 198 21.11 2.96 8.86
C LYS A 198 21.45 1.47 8.77
N ALA A 199 20.65 0.68 8.08
CA ALA A 199 20.89 -0.75 7.90
C ALA A 199 22.23 -1.01 7.20
N ILE A 200 22.55 -0.26 6.14
CA ILE A 200 23.84 -0.35 5.43
C ILE A 200 25.00 -0.05 6.38
N SER A 201 24.88 0.98 7.23
CA SER A 201 25.94 1.32 8.20
C SER A 201 26.22 0.23 9.25
N LEU A 202 25.26 -0.67 9.49
CA LEU A 202 25.38 -1.77 10.45
C LEU A 202 25.68 -3.11 9.78
N PHE A 203 25.59 -3.19 8.46
CA PHE A 203 25.63 -4.44 7.72
C PHE A 203 26.95 -5.19 7.94
N GLU A 204 28.07 -4.50 7.86
CA GLU A 204 29.40 -5.10 8.05
C GLU A 204 29.54 -5.73 9.46
N ASP A 205 29.19 -4.98 10.51
CA ASP A 205 29.24 -5.49 11.89
C ASP A 205 28.36 -6.74 12.07
N VAL A 206 27.14 -6.73 11.50
CA VAL A 206 26.21 -7.87 11.60
C VAL A 206 26.77 -9.09 10.87
N VAL A 207 27.42 -8.91 9.72
CA VAL A 207 28.07 -10.01 9.00
C VAL A 207 29.23 -10.58 9.81
N HIS A 208 30.13 -9.74 10.32
CA HIS A 208 31.26 -10.19 11.15
C HIS A 208 30.82 -10.96 12.39
N LEU A 209 29.74 -10.53 13.05
CA LEU A 209 29.15 -11.24 14.19
C LEU A 209 28.68 -12.65 13.82
N ASN A 210 28.10 -12.84 12.63
CA ASN A 210 27.66 -14.14 12.17
C ASN A 210 28.83 -15.02 11.70
N ASP A 211 29.81 -14.44 11.01
CA ASP A 211 31.00 -15.15 10.54
C ASP A 211 31.86 -15.67 11.70
N ALA A 212 31.85 -14.99 12.85
CA ALA A 212 32.54 -15.42 14.06
C ALA A 212 31.93 -16.68 14.72
N ILE A 213 30.70 -17.07 14.37
CA ILE A 213 30.05 -18.27 14.91
C ILE A 213 30.60 -19.49 14.16
N GLU A 214 31.50 -20.27 14.75
CA GLU A 214 32.13 -21.42 14.07
C GLU A 214 31.15 -22.55 13.71
N ASP A 215 30.17 -22.82 14.58
CA ASP A 215 29.19 -23.88 14.39
C ASP A 215 28.11 -23.45 13.37
N ASP A 216 28.04 -24.16 12.24
CA ASP A 216 27.14 -23.80 11.14
C ASP A 216 25.67 -23.81 11.52
N ALA A 217 25.23 -24.73 12.39
CA ALA A 217 23.84 -24.81 12.82
C ALA A 217 23.45 -23.59 13.67
N LYS A 218 24.32 -23.19 14.60
CA LYS A 218 24.15 -21.95 15.39
C LYS A 218 24.23 -20.71 14.53
N ARG A 219 25.09 -20.69 13.50
CA ARG A 219 25.18 -19.57 12.56
C ARG A 219 23.86 -19.39 11.80
N VAL A 220 23.30 -20.47 11.27
CA VAL A 220 21.98 -20.44 10.61
C VAL A 220 20.88 -20.01 11.59
N GLU A 221 20.87 -20.53 12.82
CA GLU A 221 19.91 -20.09 13.83
C GLU A 221 19.98 -18.58 14.08
N ASN A 222 21.19 -18.03 14.23
CA ASN A 222 21.38 -16.60 14.45
C ASN A 222 20.92 -15.76 13.25
N LEU A 223 21.20 -16.22 12.02
CA LEU A 223 20.70 -15.57 10.81
C LEU A 223 19.17 -15.58 10.74
N VAL A 224 18.53 -16.70 11.07
CA VAL A 224 17.05 -16.81 11.11
C VAL A 224 16.46 -15.85 12.16
N ARG A 225 17.07 -15.76 13.35
CA ARG A 225 16.69 -14.77 14.37
C ARG A 225 16.86 -13.34 13.85
N GLY A 226 17.94 -13.07 13.13
CA GLY A 226 18.20 -11.80 12.46
C GLY A 226 17.12 -11.44 11.43
N ILE A 227 16.66 -12.39 10.61
CA ILE A 227 15.57 -12.20 9.65
C ILE A 227 14.28 -11.80 10.37
N PHE A 228 13.90 -12.50 11.44
CA PHE A 228 12.71 -12.15 12.22
C PHE A 228 12.82 -10.78 12.88
N ALA A 229 13.98 -10.46 13.47
CA ALA A 229 14.22 -9.16 14.09
C ALA A 229 14.16 -8.01 13.06
N GLY A 230 14.77 -8.20 11.88
CA GLY A 230 14.75 -7.25 10.78
C GLY A 230 13.33 -6.98 10.25
N ASN A 231 12.50 -8.02 10.14
CA ASN A 231 11.11 -7.87 9.72
C ASN A 231 10.28 -7.01 10.69
N ILE A 232 10.51 -7.13 12.00
CA ILE A 232 9.81 -6.31 13.00
C ILE A 232 10.33 -4.86 12.93
N PHE A 233 11.64 -4.66 12.77
CA PHE A 233 12.23 -3.33 12.60
C PHE A 233 11.64 -2.58 11.40
N TYR A 234 11.46 -3.28 10.25
CA TYR A 234 10.84 -2.73 9.04
C TYR A 234 9.36 -2.32 9.22
N LEU A 235 8.65 -2.90 10.19
CA LEU A 235 7.27 -2.50 10.52
C LEU A 235 7.18 -1.20 11.34
N GLY A 236 8.30 -0.49 11.55
CA GLY A 236 8.34 0.83 12.17
C GLY A 236 8.63 0.83 13.67
N SER A 237 9.06 -0.29 14.26
CA SER A 237 9.54 -0.33 15.65
C SER A 237 11.02 0.07 15.73
N ALA A 238 11.29 1.37 15.58
CA ALA A 238 12.66 1.92 15.63
C ALA A 238 13.43 1.59 16.93
N GLN A 239 12.74 1.17 17.99
CA GLN A 239 13.34 0.77 19.28
C GLN A 239 14.23 -0.48 19.22
N ASN A 240 14.17 -1.30 18.15
CA ASN A 240 14.69 -2.66 18.18
C ASN A 240 16.16 -2.85 17.76
N ILE A 241 16.80 -1.89 17.07
CA ILE A 241 18.23 -2.00 16.72
C ILE A 241 19.12 -2.02 17.97
N ASN A 242 18.82 -1.16 18.95
CA ASN A 242 19.56 -1.16 20.22
C ASN A 242 19.23 -2.40 21.05
N HIS A 243 18.04 -2.98 20.90
CA HIS A 243 17.64 -4.17 21.63
C HIS A 243 18.31 -5.44 21.11
N TRP A 244 18.52 -5.56 19.79
CA TRP A 244 19.25 -6.70 19.20
C TRP A 244 20.72 -6.70 19.62
N ARG A 245 21.36 -5.51 19.69
CA ARG A 245 22.71 -5.33 20.28
C ARG A 245 22.81 -5.61 21.78
N LEU A 246 21.69 -5.63 22.51
CA LEU A 246 21.66 -5.93 23.95
C LEU A 246 21.35 -7.41 24.23
N MET A 247 20.85 -8.14 23.24
CA MET A 247 20.47 -9.55 23.35
C MET A 247 21.55 -10.51 22.84
N ASN A 248 22.57 -10.00 22.14
CA ASN A 248 23.73 -10.72 21.61
C ASN A 248 25.00 -9.92 21.88
#